data_AF-A0A914XEW1-F1
#
_entry.id   AF-A0A914XEW1-F1
#
_cell.length_a   1.000
_cell.length_b   1.000
_cell.length_c   1.000
_cell.angle_alpha   90.00
_cell.angle_beta   90.00
_cell.angle_gamma   90.00
#
_symmetry.space_group_name_H-M   'P 1'
#
loop_
_entity.id
_entity.type
_entity.pdbx_description
1 polymer ?
#
loop_
_entity_poly.entity_id
_entity_poly.type
_entity_poly.pdbx_seq_one_letter_code
_entity_poly.pdbx_strand_id
1 'polypeptide(L)'
;MLVRFFLLILAIGGSCHKCSYQVPTVDEVVLGVPLELDDIGSRSRRDTFQPLRIRLFFDESIANLTVEKQLFINSSLVPEAVGYWSQALMVRRSSAPIRLSRKCLTSHYYIRQGEKQQACATGCKDVTTCGETPVPDSHLYQCRYCESSNPLTCSVSGPADGPGVGDTDFLLYVSAVASDRCQNPDTVAYAAHCQQEADFDR
;
A
#
# COMPACT_ATOMS: atom_id res chain seq x y z
N MET A 1 30.06 -42.39 -47.45
CA MET A 1 30.65 -41.55 -46.40
C MET A 1 29.51 -40.79 -45.72
N LEU A 2 28.98 -41.30 -44.59
CA LEU A 2 27.89 -40.65 -43.86
C LEU A 2 28.48 -39.69 -42.83
N VAL A 3 28.28 -38.40 -43.03
CA VAL A 3 28.67 -37.35 -42.08
C VAL A 3 27.64 -37.31 -40.95
N ARG A 4 28.04 -37.72 -39.74
CA ARG A 4 27.21 -37.56 -38.53
C ARG A 4 27.41 -36.17 -37.96
N PHE A 5 26.41 -35.31 -38.04
CA PHE A 5 26.33 -34.07 -37.28
C PHE A 5 25.92 -34.39 -35.84
N PHE A 6 26.83 -34.20 -34.89
CA PHE A 6 26.52 -34.21 -33.45
C PHE A 6 26.02 -32.82 -33.05
N LEU A 7 24.72 -32.71 -32.79
CA LEU A 7 24.13 -31.55 -32.13
C LEU A 7 24.44 -31.63 -30.62
N LEU A 8 25.39 -30.81 -30.17
CA LEU A 8 25.60 -30.54 -28.75
C LEU A 8 24.47 -29.63 -28.25
N ILE A 9 23.50 -30.22 -27.57
CA ILE A 9 22.50 -29.46 -26.80
C ILE A 9 23.18 -29.02 -25.51
N LEU A 10 23.65 -27.77 -25.48
CA LEU A 10 24.02 -27.09 -24.24
C LEU A 10 22.73 -26.85 -23.44
N ALA A 11 22.47 -27.72 -22.47
CA ALA A 11 21.48 -27.45 -21.44
C ALA A 11 22.00 -26.27 -20.59
N ILE A 12 21.58 -25.06 -20.94
CA ILE A 12 21.75 -23.88 -20.09
C ILE A 12 20.87 -24.16 -18.88
N GLY A 13 21.48 -24.58 -17.78
CA GLY A 13 20.81 -24.70 -16.49
C GLY A 13 20.32 -23.32 -16.09
N GLY A 14 19.06 -23.00 -16.39
CA GLY A 14 18.41 -21.82 -15.85
C GLY A 14 18.40 -21.94 -14.34
N SER A 15 19.12 -21.07 -13.65
CA SER A 15 18.93 -20.88 -12.22
C SER A 15 17.48 -20.48 -12.00
N CYS A 16 16.68 -21.39 -11.45
CA CYS A 16 15.37 -21.04 -10.94
C CYS A 16 15.62 -20.16 -9.72
N HIS A 17 15.61 -18.85 -9.90
CA HIS A 17 15.72 -17.91 -8.80
C HIS A 17 14.50 -18.12 -7.90
N LYS A 18 14.75 -18.64 -6.71
CA LYS A 18 13.71 -18.89 -5.73
C LYS A 18 13.26 -17.52 -5.23
N CYS A 19 11.97 -17.22 -5.40
CA CYS A 19 11.39 -15.99 -4.87
C CYS A 19 11.69 -15.89 -3.36
N SER A 20 12.45 -14.88 -2.97
CA SER A 20 12.85 -14.60 -1.59
C SER A 20 11.96 -13.53 -0.97
N TYR A 21 10.68 -13.50 -1.36
CA TYR A 21 9.72 -12.53 -0.84
C TYR A 21 9.47 -12.78 0.66
N GLN A 22 9.67 -11.74 1.45
CA GLN A 22 9.36 -11.74 2.89
C GLN A 22 7.99 -11.09 3.09
N VAL A 23 7.02 -11.84 3.59
CA VAL A 23 5.68 -11.29 3.86
C VAL A 23 5.76 -10.29 5.02
N PRO A 24 5.06 -9.13 4.96
CA PRO A 24 4.94 -8.24 6.11
C PRO A 24 4.41 -8.97 7.34
N THR A 25 4.87 -8.55 8.50
CA THR A 25 4.33 -9.04 9.77
C THR A 25 2.93 -8.47 10.02
N VAL A 26 2.16 -9.12 10.90
CA VAL A 26 0.80 -8.67 11.26
C VAL A 26 0.80 -7.24 11.80
N ASP A 27 1.89 -6.81 12.45
CA ASP A 27 2.04 -5.47 13.03
C ASP A 27 2.33 -4.38 11.99
N GLU A 28 2.64 -4.79 10.75
CA GLU A 28 2.97 -3.88 9.65
C GLU A 28 1.77 -3.61 8.74
N VAL A 29 0.72 -4.41 8.84
CA VAL A 29 -0.46 -4.37 7.98
C VAL A 29 -1.72 -4.04 8.78
N VAL A 30 -2.46 -3.03 8.33
CA VAL A 30 -3.81 -2.74 8.82
C VAL A 30 -4.82 -3.37 7.86
N LEU A 31 -5.57 -4.37 8.29
CA LEU A 31 -6.57 -5.05 7.47
C LEU A 31 -7.96 -4.49 7.72
N GLY A 32 -8.87 -4.62 6.74
CA GLY A 32 -10.29 -4.30 6.92
C GLY A 32 -10.54 -2.82 7.14
N VAL A 33 -9.79 -1.95 6.46
CA VAL A 33 -9.99 -0.50 6.52
C VAL A 33 -11.25 -0.15 5.74
N PRO A 34 -12.24 0.50 6.35
CA PRO A 34 -13.45 0.90 5.64
C PRO A 34 -13.14 2.01 4.62
N LEU A 35 -13.76 1.96 3.45
CA LEU A 35 -13.90 3.17 2.65
C LEU A 35 -15.13 3.96 3.08
N GLU A 36 -15.00 5.27 3.06
CA GLU A 36 -16.17 6.13 3.04
C GLU A 36 -16.96 5.83 1.76
N LEU A 37 -18.15 5.27 1.92
CA LEU A 37 -19.09 5.10 0.84
C LEU A 37 -19.93 6.38 0.75
N ASP A 38 -20.13 6.90 -0.46
CA ASP A 38 -21.12 7.94 -0.68
C ASP A 38 -22.51 7.39 -0.31
N ASP A 39 -23.09 7.87 0.79
CA ASP A 39 -24.50 7.62 1.17
C ASP A 39 -25.49 8.23 0.15
N ILE A 40 -24.99 8.93 -0.87
CA ILE A 40 -25.79 9.58 -1.92
C ILE A 40 -25.89 8.63 -3.13
N GLY A 41 -26.89 7.75 -3.10
CA GLY A 41 -27.45 7.15 -4.33
C GLY A 41 -27.09 5.69 -4.60
N SER A 42 -27.37 4.81 -3.63
CA SER A 42 -27.33 3.35 -3.71
C SER A 42 -28.17 2.68 -4.83
N ARG A 43 -28.62 3.38 -5.89
CA ARG A 43 -29.53 2.76 -6.89
C ARG A 43 -29.26 3.04 -8.37
N SER A 44 -28.26 3.83 -8.77
CA SER A 44 -28.05 4.06 -10.21
C SER A 44 -26.66 4.57 -10.59
N ARG A 45 -25.62 3.83 -10.27
CA ARG A 45 -24.42 3.83 -11.12
C ARG A 45 -24.22 2.37 -11.50
N ARG A 46 -24.48 2.02 -12.76
CA ARG A 46 -24.15 0.70 -13.33
C ARG A 46 -22.77 0.31 -12.82
N ASP A 47 -22.57 -0.95 -12.43
CA ASP A 47 -21.28 -1.56 -12.08
C ASP A 47 -20.28 -1.42 -13.24
N THR A 48 -19.80 -0.20 -13.44
CA THR A 48 -18.96 0.19 -14.55
C THR A 48 -17.57 0.18 -13.99
N PHE A 49 -16.89 -0.93 -14.23
CA PHE A 49 -15.47 -1.01 -13.96
C PHE A 49 -14.75 0.05 -14.80
N GLN A 50 -13.79 0.72 -14.18
CA GLN A 50 -12.99 1.78 -14.80
C GLN A 50 -11.52 1.51 -14.54
N PRO A 51 -10.60 2.07 -15.36
CA PRO A 51 -9.16 1.89 -15.14
C PRO A 51 -8.74 2.31 -13.73
N LEU A 52 -7.88 1.51 -13.11
CA LEU A 52 -7.34 1.76 -11.78
C LEU A 52 -6.56 3.08 -11.73
N ARG A 53 -6.84 3.94 -10.75
CA ARG A 53 -6.08 5.19 -10.52
C ARG A 53 -5.09 5.02 -9.37
N ILE A 54 -3.81 4.91 -9.69
CA ILE A 54 -2.74 4.82 -8.70
C ILE A 54 -2.16 6.22 -8.44
N ARG A 55 -2.15 6.67 -7.18
CA ARG A 55 -1.49 7.90 -6.76
C ARG A 55 -0.12 7.59 -6.16
N LEU A 56 0.91 8.24 -6.69
CA LEU A 56 2.30 8.08 -6.24
C LEU A 56 2.67 9.11 -5.17
N PHE A 57 3.41 8.65 -4.16
CA PHE A 57 4.08 9.49 -3.17
C PHE A 57 5.53 9.05 -3.03
N PHE A 58 6.45 9.91 -3.41
CA PHE A 58 7.88 9.64 -3.30
C PHE A 58 8.41 10.14 -1.95
N ASP A 59 9.16 9.27 -1.29
CA ASP A 59 9.87 9.58 -0.07
C ASP A 59 11.12 10.45 -0.33
N GLU A 60 11.57 11.16 0.69
CA GLU A 60 12.77 12.00 0.63
C GLU A 60 14.04 11.19 0.28
N SER A 61 14.08 9.90 0.59
CA SER A 61 15.17 9.00 0.18
C SER A 61 15.45 9.02 -1.34
N ILE A 62 14.44 9.27 -2.17
CA ILE A 62 14.62 9.42 -3.62
C ILE A 62 15.45 10.67 -3.92
N ALA A 63 15.20 11.79 -3.25
CA ALA A 63 15.94 13.04 -3.44
C ALA A 63 17.43 12.93 -3.05
N ASN A 64 17.78 11.94 -2.22
CA ASN A 64 19.16 11.67 -1.81
C ASN A 64 19.96 10.87 -2.85
N LEU A 65 19.33 10.38 -3.91
CA LEU A 65 20.01 9.63 -4.98
C LEU A 65 20.73 10.56 -5.96
N THR A 66 21.53 9.99 -6.86
CA THR A 66 22.09 10.76 -7.98
C THR A 66 20.97 11.23 -8.92
N VAL A 67 21.17 12.38 -9.59
CA VAL A 67 20.19 12.96 -10.52
C VAL A 67 19.74 11.96 -11.59
N GLU A 68 20.67 11.16 -12.12
CA GLU A 68 20.35 10.10 -13.09
C GLU A 68 19.36 9.07 -12.53
N LYS A 69 19.57 8.59 -11.30
CA LYS A 69 18.67 7.63 -10.65
C LYS A 69 17.32 8.25 -10.31
N GLN A 70 17.30 9.51 -9.87
CA GLN A 70 16.07 10.25 -9.61
C GLN A 70 15.23 10.36 -10.89
N LEU A 71 15.85 10.77 -12.00
CA LEU A 71 15.19 10.87 -13.30
C LEU A 71 14.68 9.52 -13.78
N PHE A 72 15.47 8.46 -13.62
CA PHE A 72 15.05 7.11 -13.98
C PHE A 72 13.82 6.66 -13.18
N ILE A 73 13.81 6.84 -11.86
CA ILE A 73 12.70 6.44 -10.98
C ILE A 73 11.45 7.28 -11.28
N ASN A 74 11.59 8.61 -11.32
CA ASN A 74 10.46 9.53 -11.38
C ASN A 74 9.85 9.64 -12.78
N SER A 75 10.62 9.37 -13.84
CA SER A 75 10.19 9.61 -15.22
C SER A 75 10.06 8.35 -16.07
N SER A 76 10.60 7.19 -15.64
CA SER A 76 10.51 5.94 -16.41
C SER A 76 10.05 4.78 -15.52
N LEU A 77 10.86 4.29 -14.60
CA LEU A 77 10.62 3.04 -13.89
C LEU A 77 9.24 2.97 -13.22
N VAL A 78 8.94 3.95 -12.36
CA VAL A 78 7.68 3.95 -11.60
C VAL A 78 6.50 4.35 -12.48
N PRO A 79 6.56 5.42 -13.31
CA PRO A 79 5.48 5.76 -14.22
C PRO A 79 5.10 4.65 -15.21
N GLU A 80 6.07 3.90 -15.75
CA GLU A 80 5.81 2.79 -16.67
C GLU A 80 5.07 1.64 -15.97
N ALA A 81 5.53 1.26 -14.77
CA ALA A 81 4.87 0.23 -13.97
C ALA A 81 3.44 0.64 -13.57
N VAL A 82 3.25 1.89 -13.13
CA VAL A 82 1.92 2.45 -12.84
C VAL A 82 1.04 2.47 -14.08
N GLY A 83 1.59 2.88 -15.22
CA GLY A 83 0.88 2.92 -16.49
C GLY A 83 0.38 1.55 -16.92
N TYR A 84 1.21 0.51 -16.76
CA TYR A 84 0.82 -0.88 -17.03
C TYR A 84 -0.34 -1.32 -16.15
N TRP A 85 -0.22 -1.19 -14.82
CA TRP A 85 -1.26 -1.67 -13.89
C TRP A 85 -2.55 -0.87 -13.98
N SER A 86 -2.46 0.43 -14.23
CA SER A 86 -3.63 1.29 -14.44
C SER A 86 -4.45 0.87 -15.65
N GLN A 87 -3.79 0.34 -16.70
CA GLN A 87 -4.43 -0.14 -17.92
C GLN A 87 -4.88 -1.60 -17.82
N ALA A 88 -4.13 -2.43 -17.10
CA ALA A 88 -4.40 -3.86 -16.96
C ALA A 88 -5.59 -4.15 -16.03
N LEU A 89 -5.83 -3.28 -15.06
CA LEU A 89 -6.82 -3.51 -13.99
C LEU A 89 -8.00 -2.54 -14.09
N MET A 90 -9.19 -3.11 -14.00
CA MET A 90 -10.46 -2.39 -14.04
C MET A 90 -11.16 -2.57 -12.68
N VAL A 91 -11.49 -1.46 -12.01
CA VAL A 91 -12.02 -1.45 -10.63
C VAL A 91 -13.33 -0.67 -10.53
N ARG A 92 -14.10 -0.97 -9.48
CA ARG A 92 -15.25 -0.14 -9.09
C ARG A 92 -14.74 1.06 -8.29
N ARG A 93 -14.64 2.23 -8.90
CA ARG A 93 -14.08 3.43 -8.25
C ARG A 93 -14.88 3.86 -7.02
N SER A 94 -14.16 4.32 -6.00
CA SER A 94 -14.74 5.12 -4.93
C SER A 94 -14.66 6.61 -5.30
N SER A 95 -15.68 7.37 -4.94
CA SER A 95 -15.70 8.84 -5.04
C SER A 95 -15.18 9.52 -3.78
N ALA A 96 -15.17 8.82 -2.64
CA ALA A 96 -14.66 9.37 -1.40
C ALA A 96 -13.11 9.38 -1.40
N PRO A 97 -12.49 10.39 -0.76
CA PRO A 97 -11.05 10.40 -0.56
C PRO A 97 -10.57 9.20 0.27
N ILE A 98 -9.45 8.60 -0.14
CA ILE A 98 -8.78 7.57 0.67
C ILE A 98 -8.12 8.24 1.87
N ARG A 99 -8.50 7.82 3.07
CA ARG A 99 -7.85 8.16 4.33
C ARG A 99 -7.33 6.89 5.00
N LEU A 100 -6.08 6.94 5.43
CA LEU A 100 -5.39 5.81 6.04
C LEU A 100 -5.56 5.85 7.56
N SER A 101 -5.66 4.67 8.17
CA SER A 101 -5.70 4.55 9.63
C SER A 101 -4.31 4.78 10.22
N ARG A 102 -4.21 5.37 11.40
CA ARG A 102 -2.93 5.46 12.11
C ARG A 102 -2.49 4.09 12.59
N LYS A 103 -1.19 3.84 12.60
CA LYS A 103 -0.64 2.62 13.23
C LYS A 103 -0.87 2.69 14.74
N CYS A 104 -1.39 1.61 15.31
CA CYS A 104 -1.58 1.50 16.75
C CYS A 104 -0.23 1.26 17.46
N LEU A 105 -0.15 1.64 18.75
CA LEU A 105 0.99 1.28 19.60
C LEU A 105 1.15 -0.25 19.72
N THR A 106 0.02 -0.94 19.78
CA THR A 106 -0.13 -2.40 19.80
C THR A 106 -0.99 -2.82 18.61
N SER A 107 -0.78 -3.99 18.03
CA SER A 107 -1.55 -4.49 16.85
C SER A 107 -2.95 -5.00 17.19
N HIS A 108 -3.56 -4.43 18.21
CA HIS A 108 -4.91 -4.75 18.68
C HIS A 108 -5.87 -3.64 18.28
N TYR A 109 -6.89 -4.03 17.52
CA TYR A 109 -7.89 -3.15 16.92
C TYR A 109 -9.29 -3.56 17.39
N TYR A 110 -10.18 -2.56 17.51
CA TYR A 110 -11.59 -2.74 17.82
C TYR A 110 -12.45 -2.08 16.74
N ILE A 111 -13.52 -2.75 16.33
CA ILE A 111 -14.59 -2.16 15.51
C ILE A 111 -15.82 -2.08 16.39
N ARG A 112 -16.34 -0.87 16.58
CA ARG A 112 -17.55 -0.66 17.37
C ARG A 112 -18.78 -0.95 16.52
N GLN A 113 -19.82 -1.51 17.14
CA GLN A 113 -21.11 -1.66 16.47
C GLN A 113 -21.66 -0.30 16.03
N GLY A 114 -21.90 -0.15 14.73
CA GLY A 114 -22.38 1.09 14.12
C GLY A 114 -21.28 2.07 13.70
N GLU A 115 -20.02 1.84 14.07
CA GLU A 115 -18.88 2.59 13.53
C GLU A 115 -18.21 1.78 12.43
N LYS A 116 -17.87 2.46 11.33
CA LYS A 116 -17.13 1.84 10.23
C LYS A 116 -15.64 1.78 10.56
N GLN A 117 -15.13 2.76 11.29
CA GLN A 117 -13.70 2.95 11.52
C GLN A 117 -13.17 2.11 12.69
N GLN A 118 -11.96 1.57 12.51
CA GLN A 118 -11.23 0.85 13.54
C GLN A 118 -10.62 1.81 14.57
N ALA A 119 -10.65 1.42 15.84
CA ALA A 119 -9.98 2.12 16.94
C ALA A 119 -8.87 1.24 17.55
N CYS A 120 -7.78 1.88 17.99
CA CYS A 120 -6.67 1.19 18.67
C CYS A 120 -7.03 0.82 20.11
N ALA A 121 -6.41 -0.22 20.66
CA ALA A 121 -6.65 -0.63 22.05
C ALA A 121 -6.08 0.31 23.13
N THR A 122 -5.02 1.06 22.81
CA THR A 122 -4.33 1.89 23.83
C THR A 122 -4.01 3.27 23.30
N GLY A 123 -3.71 3.39 22.01
CA GLY A 123 -3.30 4.64 21.38
C GLY A 123 -2.66 4.37 20.02
N CYS A 124 -2.36 5.44 19.30
CA CYS A 124 -1.65 5.39 18.03
C CYS A 124 -0.18 5.78 18.21
N LYS A 125 0.67 5.33 17.30
CA LYS A 125 2.04 5.81 17.16
C LYS A 125 2.03 7.26 16.69
N ASP A 126 3.01 8.03 17.13
CA ASP A 126 3.20 9.42 16.70
C ASP A 126 3.43 9.51 15.18
N VAL A 127 4.17 8.54 14.62
CA VAL A 127 4.43 8.42 13.18
C VAL A 127 3.82 7.13 12.65
N THR A 128 2.95 7.28 11.65
CA THR A 128 2.43 6.16 10.87
C THR A 128 3.29 5.97 9.62
N THR A 129 3.78 4.76 9.39
CA THR A 129 4.59 4.42 8.22
C THR A 129 3.90 3.41 7.32
N CYS A 130 4.14 3.51 6.02
CA CYS A 130 3.87 2.45 5.05
C CYS A 130 5.21 2.02 4.44
N GLY A 131 5.62 0.78 4.71
CA GLY A 131 7.01 0.37 4.53
C GLY A 131 7.92 1.28 5.34
N GLU A 132 8.91 1.83 4.67
CA GLU A 132 9.92 2.73 5.23
C GLU A 132 9.54 4.21 5.07
N THR A 133 8.41 4.53 4.44
CA THR A 133 7.95 5.90 4.20
C THR A 133 6.98 6.38 5.29
N PRO A 134 7.22 7.55 5.92
CA PRO A 134 6.23 8.18 6.78
C PRO A 134 5.02 8.66 5.98
N VAL A 135 3.82 8.36 6.46
CA VAL A 135 2.57 8.80 5.85
C VAL A 135 2.22 10.19 6.38
N PRO A 136 1.99 11.19 5.51
CA PRO A 136 1.60 12.54 5.93
C PRO A 136 0.29 12.56 6.71
N ASP A 137 0.19 13.42 7.73
CA ASP A 137 -1.04 13.62 8.51
C ASP A 137 -2.25 14.00 7.64
N SER A 138 -2.02 14.68 6.51
CA SER A 138 -3.07 15.02 5.56
C SER A 138 -3.77 13.80 4.94
N HIS A 139 -3.13 12.63 4.94
CA HIS A 139 -3.69 11.38 4.44
C HIS A 139 -4.30 10.51 5.54
N LEU A 140 -4.13 10.90 6.81
CA LEU A 140 -4.48 10.06 7.95
C LEU A 140 -5.79 10.49 8.59
N TYR A 141 -6.52 9.51 9.12
CA TYR A 141 -7.52 9.80 10.13
C TYR A 141 -6.86 10.26 11.45
N GLN A 142 -7.61 11.02 12.25
CA GLN A 142 -7.30 11.30 13.65
C GLN A 142 -7.19 9.99 14.42
N CYS A 143 -6.27 9.95 15.39
CA CYS A 143 -6.13 8.79 16.26
C CYS A 143 -7.42 8.58 17.06
N ARG A 144 -7.96 7.36 17.00
CA ARG A 144 -9.08 6.89 17.82
C ARG A 144 -8.60 5.68 18.61
N TYR A 145 -8.81 5.68 19.92
CA TYR A 145 -8.39 4.58 20.79
C TYR A 145 -9.34 4.39 21.97
N CYS A 146 -9.44 3.18 22.49
CA CYS A 146 -10.34 2.84 23.57
C CYS A 146 -9.55 2.15 24.69
N GLU A 147 -9.19 2.89 25.74
CA GLU A 147 -8.57 2.31 26.93
C GLU A 147 -9.59 1.40 27.61
N SER A 148 -9.34 0.08 27.56
CA SER A 148 -10.21 -1.04 27.96
C SER A 148 -11.12 -1.60 26.86
N SER A 149 -11.49 -2.88 27.01
CA SER A 149 -12.42 -3.59 26.12
C SER A 149 -13.85 -3.02 26.14
N ASN A 150 -14.11 -1.94 26.89
CA ASN A 150 -15.39 -1.26 26.89
C ASN A 150 -15.44 -0.25 25.73
N PRO A 151 -16.17 -0.53 24.64
CA PRO A 151 -16.19 0.32 23.43
C PRO A 151 -16.92 1.65 23.62
N LEU A 152 -17.38 1.95 24.84
CA LEU A 152 -18.17 3.15 25.16
C LEU A 152 -17.32 4.35 25.58
N THR A 153 -16.02 4.17 25.84
CA THR A 153 -15.11 5.21 26.36
C THR A 153 -13.91 5.43 25.43
N CYS A 154 -14.15 5.47 24.12
CA CYS A 154 -13.10 5.77 23.16
C CYS A 154 -12.78 7.27 23.16
N SER A 155 -11.50 7.56 23.07
CA SER A 155 -10.93 8.91 23.04
C SER A 155 -10.27 9.17 21.69
N VAL A 156 -10.09 10.46 21.39
CA VAL A 156 -9.34 10.90 20.22
C VAL A 156 -8.09 11.67 20.63
N SER A 157 -7.04 11.59 19.82
CA SER A 157 -5.81 12.35 20.04
C SER A 157 -5.13 12.74 18.73
N GLY A 158 -4.21 13.70 18.82
CA GLY A 158 -3.45 14.18 17.67
C GLY A 158 -4.27 15.06 16.71
N PRO A 159 -3.72 15.34 15.52
CA PRO A 159 -4.38 16.15 14.50
C PRO A 159 -5.74 15.60 14.11
N ALA A 160 -6.67 16.50 13.76
CA ALA A 160 -7.97 16.12 13.22
C ALA A 160 -7.82 15.31 11.92
N ASP A 161 -8.90 14.65 11.49
CA ASP A 161 -8.95 13.89 10.25
C ASP A 161 -8.42 14.74 9.08
N GLY A 162 -7.40 14.22 8.39
CA GLY A 162 -6.83 14.88 7.21
C GLY A 162 -7.82 14.90 6.03
N PRO A 163 -7.60 15.75 5.02
CA PRO A 163 -8.45 15.79 3.84
C PRO A 163 -8.52 14.44 3.09
N GLY A 164 -7.51 13.58 3.23
CA GLY A 164 -7.38 12.35 2.47
C GLY A 164 -6.91 12.61 1.04
N VAL A 165 -6.78 11.53 0.27
CA VAL A 165 -6.37 11.59 -1.14
C VAL A 165 -7.59 11.33 -2.02
N GLY A 166 -8.09 12.36 -2.67
CA GLY A 166 -9.20 12.25 -3.62
C GLY A 166 -8.77 11.70 -4.99
N ASP A 167 -9.77 11.35 -5.81
CA ASP A 167 -9.60 10.94 -7.21
C ASP A 167 -8.59 9.80 -7.42
N THR A 168 -8.56 8.84 -6.50
CA THR A 168 -7.63 7.71 -6.54
C THR A 168 -8.29 6.45 -5.98
N ASP A 169 -7.77 5.30 -6.40
CA ASP A 169 -8.22 3.98 -5.98
C ASP A 169 -7.12 3.19 -5.25
N PHE A 170 -5.86 3.62 -5.36
CA PHE A 170 -4.71 2.96 -4.76
C PHE A 170 -3.60 3.97 -4.49
N LEU A 171 -3.02 3.95 -3.29
CA LEU A 171 -1.89 4.81 -2.91
C LEU A 171 -0.61 3.99 -2.93
N LEU A 172 0.42 4.47 -3.63
CA LEU A 172 1.73 3.83 -3.67
C LEU A 172 2.79 4.78 -3.12
N TYR A 173 3.32 4.43 -1.95
CA TYR A 173 4.46 5.11 -1.34
C TYR A 173 5.75 4.45 -1.83
N VAL A 174 6.68 5.27 -2.33
CA VAL A 174 7.90 4.82 -3.00
C VAL A 174 9.11 5.39 -2.29
N SER A 175 9.98 4.50 -1.81
CA SER A 175 11.25 4.86 -1.17
C SER A 175 12.42 4.15 -1.85
N ALA A 176 13.63 4.68 -1.66
CA ALA A 176 14.87 4.02 -2.07
C ALA A 176 15.83 3.97 -0.88
N VAL A 177 15.60 2.98 -0.01
CA VAL A 177 16.38 2.78 1.21
C VAL A 177 16.99 1.38 1.24
N ALA A 178 18.16 1.27 1.87
CA ALA A 178 18.72 -0.04 2.21
C ALA A 178 17.97 -0.60 3.42
N SER A 179 17.11 -1.59 3.20
CA SER A 179 16.38 -2.30 4.25
C SER A 179 16.71 -3.79 4.24
N ASP A 180 16.38 -4.48 5.33
CA ASP A 180 16.61 -5.93 5.47
C ASP A 180 15.92 -6.75 4.37
N ARG A 181 14.83 -6.22 3.83
CA ARG A 181 14.05 -6.82 2.74
C ARG A 181 14.78 -6.78 1.38
N CYS A 182 15.72 -5.85 1.25
CA CYS A 182 16.54 -5.66 0.05
C CYS A 182 17.96 -6.24 0.22
N GLN A 183 18.25 -6.99 1.30
CA GLN A 183 19.58 -7.58 1.52
C GLN A 183 19.89 -8.75 0.58
N ASN A 184 18.87 -9.42 0.04
CA ASN A 184 19.10 -10.47 -0.94
C ASN A 184 19.66 -9.85 -2.23
N PRO A 185 20.84 -10.28 -2.72
CA PRO A 185 21.46 -9.70 -3.92
C PRO A 185 20.61 -9.83 -5.19
N ASP A 186 19.66 -10.77 -5.22
CA ASP A 186 18.72 -10.95 -6.33
C ASP A 186 17.49 -10.02 -6.23
N THR A 187 17.27 -9.36 -5.08
CA THR A 187 16.12 -8.46 -4.87
C THR A 187 16.42 -7.07 -5.42
N VAL A 188 15.87 -6.77 -6.59
CA VAL A 188 15.96 -5.43 -7.21
C VAL A 188 14.99 -4.42 -6.62
N ALA A 189 13.87 -4.87 -6.06
CA ALA A 189 12.85 -4.07 -5.41
C ALA A 189 11.98 -4.94 -4.50
N TYR A 190 11.40 -4.34 -3.47
CA TYR A 190 10.42 -4.96 -2.59
C TYR A 190 9.15 -4.10 -2.53
N ALA A 191 7.98 -4.73 -2.51
CA ALA A 191 6.70 -4.06 -2.34
C ALA A 191 5.74 -4.93 -1.55
N ALA A 192 4.94 -4.30 -0.69
CA ALA A 192 3.85 -4.97 0.02
C ALA A 192 2.75 -3.97 0.38
N HIS A 193 1.56 -4.48 0.69
CA HIS A 193 0.46 -3.65 1.19
C HIS A 193 0.70 -3.29 2.66
N CYS A 194 0.38 -2.05 3.02
CA CYS A 194 0.44 -1.58 4.41
C CYS A 194 -0.93 -1.44 5.05
N GLN A 195 -1.94 -1.16 4.21
CA GLN A 195 -3.34 -1.17 4.59
C GLN A 195 -4.15 -1.82 3.49
N GLN A 196 -5.18 -2.56 3.86
CA GLN A 196 -6.07 -3.24 2.93
C GLN A 196 -7.52 -2.90 3.26
N GLU A 197 -8.27 -2.58 2.22
CA GLU A 197 -9.67 -2.20 2.28
C GLU A 197 -10.60 -3.38 2.60
N ALA A 198 -11.72 -3.14 3.28
CA ALA A 198 -12.59 -4.18 3.80
C ALA A 198 -13.53 -4.85 2.78
N ASP A 199 -14.04 -4.12 1.79
CA ASP A 199 -15.12 -4.60 0.90
C ASP A 199 -14.58 -5.31 -0.35
N PHE A 200 -13.46 -4.84 -0.90
CA PHE A 200 -12.88 -5.32 -2.15
C PHE A 200 -11.41 -5.75 -2.02
N ASP A 201 -10.88 -5.84 -0.80
CA ASP A 201 -9.51 -6.30 -0.52
C ASP A 201 -8.43 -5.49 -1.27
N ARG A 202 -8.70 -4.20 -1.50
CA ARG A 202 -7.84 -3.29 -2.28
C ARG A 202 -6.77 -2.60 -1.47
#